data_AF-A0A536BC39-F1
#
_entry.id   AF-A0A536BC39-F1
#
_cell.length_a   1.000
_cell.length_b   1.000
_cell.length_c   1.000
_cell.angle_alpha   90.00
_cell.angle_beta   90.00
_cell.angle_gamma   90.00
#
_symmetry.space_group_name_H-M   'P 1'
#
loop_
_entity.id
_entity.type
_entity.pdbx_description
1 polymer ?
#
loop_
_entity_poly.entity_id
_entity_poly.type
_entity_poly.pdbx_seq_one_letter_code
_entity_poly.pdbx_strand_id
1 'polypeptide(L)' 'GKVEQFFWSFGDDDYLVIIDAPDDISAAAVSIAVGSSGSLRNLRTIRLITPEEGRQVLEKAKAAKAAYSPPGAKTTAGVR' A
#
# COMPACT_ATOMS: atom_id res chain seq x y z
N GLY A 1 -4.79 15.91 -9.90
CA GLY A 1 -4.64 15.10 -11.13
C GLY A 1 -3.44 15.59 -11.90
N LYS A 2 -2.24 15.20 -11.47
CA LYS A 2 -0.97 15.51 -12.16
C LYS A 2 0.00 14.35 -12.03
N VAL A 3 0.95 14.24 -12.97
CA VAL A 3 2.10 13.34 -12.84
C VAL A 3 3.19 14.10 -12.10
N GLU A 4 3.63 13.58 -10.95
CA GLU A 4 4.75 14.14 -10.20
C GLU A 4 6.07 13.76 -10.85
N GLN A 5 6.24 12.46 -11.14
CA GLN A 5 7.50 11.88 -11.60
C GLN A 5 7.23 10.67 -12.49
N PHE A 6 8.12 10.46 -13.45
CA PHE A 6 8.09 9.32 -14.36
C PHE A 6 9.51 8.77 -14.51
N PHE A 7 9.67 7.47 -14.27
CA PHE A 7 10.95 6.79 -14.33
C PHE A 7 10.88 5.61 -15.27
N TRP A 8 12.01 5.36 -15.93
CA TRP A 8 12.32 4.07 -16.53
C TRP A 8 13.00 3.21 -15.48
N SER A 9 12.61 1.94 -15.38
CA SER A 9 13.17 0.99 -14.43
C SER A 9 13.60 -0.30 -15.11
N PHE A 10 14.68 -0.89 -14.61
CA PHE A 10 15.02 -2.28 -14.90
C PHE A 10 14.41 -3.17 -13.83
N GLY A 11 13.78 -4.28 -14.22
CA GLY A 11 13.14 -5.22 -13.31
C GLY A 11 11.83 -5.74 -13.87
N ASP A 12 10.88 -6.05 -12.98
CA ASP A 12 9.58 -6.60 -13.37
C ASP A 12 8.68 -5.60 -14.10
N ASP A 13 8.84 -4.30 -13.79
CA ASP A 13 8.10 -3.21 -14.43
C ASP A 13 9.08 -2.29 -15.18
N ASP A 14 8.73 -1.92 -16.41
CA ASP A 14 9.52 -1.02 -17.25
C ASP A 14 9.44 0.45 -16.79
N TYR A 15 8.37 0.80 -16.06
CA TYR A 15 8.08 2.16 -15.64
C TYR A 15 7.59 2.26 -14.19
N LEU A 16 7.96 3.35 -13.52
CA LEU A 16 7.36 3.80 -12.27
C LEU A 16 6.84 5.23 -12.44
N VAL A 17 5.56 5.43 -12.14
CA VAL A 17 4.92 6.75 -12.25
C VAL A 17 4.33 7.13 -10.89
N ILE A 18 4.67 8.33 -10.42
CA ILE A 18 4.05 8.92 -9.23
C ILE A 18 3.02 9.92 -9.71
N ILE A 19 1.77 9.75 -9.27
CA ILE A 19 0.65 10.63 -9.62
C ILE A 19 0.04 11.22 -8.36
N ASP A 20 -0.35 12.50 -8.44
CA ASP A 20 -1.18 13.17 -7.46
C ASP A 20 -2.64 13.14 -7.95
N ALA A 21 -3.40 12.21 -7.36
CA ALA A 21 -4.82 12.01 -7.61
C ALA A 21 -5.64 12.73 -6.53
N PRO A 22 -6.84 13.25 -6.87
CA PRO A 22 -7.65 14.00 -5.91
C PRO A 22 -8.14 13.13 -4.73
N ASP A 23 -8.31 11.83 -4.96
CA ASP A 23 -8.73 10.85 -3.97
C ASP A 23 -8.41 9.41 -4.45
N ASP A 24 -8.54 8.44 -3.56
CA ASP A 24 -8.23 7.02 -3.83
C ASP A 24 -9.17 6.39 -4.87
N ILE A 25 -10.43 6.81 -4.95
CA ILE A 25 -11.41 6.28 -5.94
C ILE A 25 -11.02 6.75 -7.34
N SER A 26 -10.65 8.03 -7.47
CA SER A 26 -10.13 8.60 -8.71
C SER A 26 -8.85 7.90 -9.17
N ALA A 27 -7.92 7.61 -8.25
CA ALA A 27 -6.69 6.86 -8.57
C ALA A 27 -6.98 5.42 -9.02
N ALA A 28 -7.92 4.73 -8.34
CA ALA A 28 -8.36 3.39 -8.71
C ALA A 28 -9.06 3.36 -10.07
N ALA A 29 -9.92 4.34 -10.36
CA ALA A 29 -10.61 4.45 -11.65
C ALA A 29 -9.62 4.62 -12.82
N VAL A 30 -8.61 5.49 -12.66
CA VAL A 30 -7.52 5.63 -13.65
C VAL A 30 -6.75 4.32 -13.81
N SER A 31 -6.42 3.65 -12.71
CA SER A 31 -5.71 2.38 -12.74
C SER A 31 -6.47 1.31 -13.54
N ILE A 32 -7.78 1.21 -13.34
CA ILE A 32 -8.65 0.27 -14.09
C ILE A 32 -8.70 0.66 -15.57
N ALA A 33 -8.90 1.95 -15.89
CA ALA A 33 -8.97 2.42 -17.26
C ALA A 33 -7.65 2.14 -18.03
N VAL A 34 -6.51 2.41 -17.41
CA VAL A 34 -5.18 2.14 -18.00
C VAL A 34 -4.93 0.64 -18.12
N GLY A 35 -5.20 -0.14 -17.06
CA GLY A 35 -4.99 -1.58 -17.05
C GLY A 35 -5.86 -2.34 -18.07
N SER A 36 -7.07 -1.84 -18.34
CA SER A 36 -7.99 -2.43 -19.33
C SER A 36 -7.72 -2.02 -20.78
N SER A 37 -6.79 -1.09 -21.03
CA SER A 37 -6.48 -0.59 -22.37
C SER A 37 -5.81 -1.62 -23.30
N GLY A 38 -5.30 -2.73 -22.75
CA GLY A 38 -4.48 -3.71 -23.49
C GLY A 38 -3.07 -3.22 -23.85
N SER A 39 -2.70 -1.99 -23.48
CA SER A 39 -1.39 -1.41 -23.81
C SER A 39 -0.26 -1.85 -22.87
N LEU A 40 -0.63 -2.34 -21.67
CA LEU A 40 0.31 -2.82 -20.65
C LEU A 40 0.10 -4.31 -20.39
N ARG A 41 1.19 -5.06 -20.24
CA ARG A 41 1.11 -6.49 -19.86
C ARG A 41 0.71 -6.67 -18.39
N ASN A 42 1.19 -5.80 -17.52
CA ASN A 42 0.92 -5.79 -16.08
C ASN A 42 0.80 -4.34 -15.59
N LEU A 43 0.05 -4.13 -14.51
CA LEU A 43 -0.08 -2.85 -13.83
C LEU A 43 -0.16 -3.08 -12.32
N ARG A 44 0.64 -2.36 -11.54
CA ARG A 44 0.57 -2.34 -10.08
C ARG A 44 0.26 -0.92 -9.60
N THR A 45 -0.80 -0.79 -8.82
CA THR A 45 -1.19 0.47 -8.19
C THR A 45 -0.84 0.43 -6.71
N ILE A 46 -0.01 1.38 -6.27
CA ILE A 46 0.45 1.48 -4.89
C ILE A 46 0.04 2.85 -4.35
N ARG A 47 -0.85 2.87 -3.34
CA ARG A 47 -1.20 4.10 -2.62
C ARG A 47 0.00 4.53 -1.79
N LEU A 48 0.51 5.74 -2.06
CA LEU A 48 1.49 6.37 -1.19
C LEU A 48 0.78 6.99 0.01
N ILE A 49 1.43 6.90 1.17
CA ILE A 49 0.93 7.52 2.40
C ILE A 49 1.82 8.70 2.77
N THR A 50 1.20 9.70 3.38
CA THR A 50 1.92 10.83 3.95
C THR A 50 2.75 10.41 5.17
N PRO A 51 3.78 11.17 5.55
CA PRO A 51 4.51 10.93 6.79
C PRO A 51 3.62 10.89 8.04
N GLU A 52 2.57 11.73 8.08
CA GLU A 52 1.63 11.77 9.21
C GLU A 52 0.75 10.51 9.26
N GLU A 53 0.22 10.05 8.12
CA GLU A 53 -0.45 8.75 8.05
C GLU A 53 0.48 7.61 8.46
N GLY A 54 1.75 7.66 8.03
CA GLY A 54 2.79 6.70 8.44
C GLY A 54 2.95 6.65 9.95
N ARG A 55 3.02 7.80 10.62
CA ARG A 55 3.08 7.89 12.09
C ARG A 55 1.84 7.27 12.74
N GLN A 56 0.65 7.54 12.21
CA GLN A 56 -0.60 6.95 12.72
C GLN A 56 -0.64 5.43 12.54
N VAL A 57 -0.12 4.92 11.41
CA VAL A 57 0.04 3.49 11.16
C VAL A 57 0.96 2.86 12.20
N LEU A 58 2.09 3.50 12.52
CA LEU A 58 3.04 3.00 13.53
C LEU A 58 2.42 2.92 14.93
N GLU A 59 1.66 3.94 15.35
CA GLU A 59 0.97 3.91 16.66
C GLU A 59 -0.08 2.79 16.71
N LYS A 60 -0.88 2.63 15.66
CA LYS A 60 -1.84 1.52 15.57
C LYS A 60 -1.15 0.15 15.56
N ALA A 61 -0.02 0.03 14.88
CA ALA A 61 0.76 -1.21 14.83
C ALA A 61 1.30 -1.59 16.22
N LYS A 62 1.76 -0.62 17.02
CA LYS A 62 2.19 -0.85 18.41
C LYS A 62 1.05 -1.41 19.26
N ALA A 63 -0.15 -0.84 19.16
CA ALA A 63 -1.33 -1.33 19.87
C ALA A 63 -1.75 -2.74 19.39
N ALA A 64 -1.78 -2.96 18.07
CA ALA A 64 -2.13 -4.25 17.48
C ALA A 64 -1.15 -5.36 17.91
N LYS A 65 0.16 -5.08 17.92
CA LYS A 65 1.18 -6.02 18.38
C LYS A 65 1.00 -6.42 19.85
N ALA A 66 0.62 -5.47 20.71
CA ALA A 66 0.38 -5.76 22.13
C ALA A 66 -0.87 -6.64 22.34
N ALA A 67 -1.87 -6.53 21.47
CA ALA A 67 -3.11 -7.31 21.53
C ALA A 67 -3.05 -8.63 20.76
N TYR A 68 -2.13 -8.77 19.80
CA TYR A 68 -2.05 -9.95 18.94
C TYR A 68 -1.49 -11.15 19.71
N SER A 69 -2.30 -12.20 19.82
CA SER A 69 -1.87 -13.53 20.27
C SER A 69 -1.81 -14.46 19.07
N PRO A 70 -0.62 -14.93 18.64
CA PRO A 70 -0.53 -15.82 17.50
C PRO A 70 -1.26 -17.14 17.80
N PRO A 71 -1.94 -17.74 16.80
CA PRO A 71 -2.54 -19.06 16.95
C PRO A 71 -1.50 -20.08 17.47
N GLY A 72 -1.83 -20.78 18.56
CA GLY A 72 -0.93 -21.75 19.21
C GLY A 72 -0.06 -21.19 20.33
N ALA A 73 -0.15 -19.91 20.66
CA ALA A 73 0.47 -19.38 21.88
C ALA A 73 -0.14 -20.06 23.12
N LYS A 74 0.65 -20.91 23.79
CA LYS A 74 0.23 -21.53 25.05
C LYS A 74 0.05 -20.43 26.10
N THR A 75 -1.20 -20.17 26.50
CA THR A 75 -1.48 -19.43 27.73
C THR A 75 -0.85 -20.24 28.87
N THR A 76 0.26 -19.77 29.44
CA THR A 76 0.79 -20.35 30.67
C THR A 76 -0.27 -20.12 31.74
N ALA A 77 -1.03 -21.19 32.03
CA ALA A 77 -1.94 -21.23 33.15
C ALA A 77 -1.13 -20.84 34.39
N GLY A 78 -1.49 -19.72 35.01
CA GLY A 78 -0.82 -19.21 36.19
C GLY A 78 -0.74 -20.31 37.24
N VAL A 79 0.49 -20.72 37.56
CA VAL A 79 0.79 -21.56 38.71
C VAL A 79 0.43 -20.72 39.94
N ARG A 80 -0.71 -21.03 40.54
CA ARG A 80 -0.99 -20.70 41.94
C ARG A 80 -0.34 -21.75 42.82
#